data_AF-A0A3N7GEW8-F1
#
_entry.id   AF-A0A3N7GEW8-F1
#
_cell.length_a   1.000
_cell.length_b   1.000
_cell.length_c   1.000
_cell.angle_alpha   90.00
_cell.angle_beta   90.00
_cell.angle_gamma   90.00
#
_symmetry.space_group_name_H-M   'P 1'
#
loop_
_entity.id
_entity.type
_entity.pdbx_description
1 polymer ?
#
loop_
_entity_poly.entity_id
_entity_poly.type
_entity_poly.pdbx_seq_one_letter_code
_entity_poly.pdbx_strand_id
1 'polypeptide(L)'
;MVVKEEERLELFLKTGLDERTARHTIANNKVTNNLTAVIHEAGVTEGCNRKIGNLLYTVATKYPANALIHRPALLGYIVTAKIKTPAQLEAAFSFLSSTASESFELKGFEEACGVGVEVSEEDIERSVNEVFEQNKGSILELRYRTNVGDLFGHVRKRLPWADPKIVKKLIDAKLYELLGGRTAADNEKPSKQKKEKPAKVEVHTEIFFSDRPVLQCCNTKEVLDKHLKRTSRKVYTRFPPEPNGYLHIGHAKAMFVSFGLAKEQGGCCYLRYDDTNPEAEKKEYIDHIEEIVEWMGWKPFKITYTSDYFQELYELAVELIQRGHAYVDHQTPEEIKEYREKKMNSPWRDRPIAESLKLFEFET
;
A
#
# COMPACT_ATOMS: atom_id res chain seq x y z
N MET A 1 -31.54 31.41 -14.22
CA MET A 1 -30.60 30.28 -14.02
C MET A 1 -30.07 29.78 -15.36
N VAL A 2 -30.93 29.54 -16.35
CA VAL A 2 -30.58 29.07 -17.70
C VAL A 2 -29.46 29.87 -18.39
N VAL A 3 -29.52 31.21 -18.39
CA VAL A 3 -28.50 32.07 -19.03
C VAL A 3 -27.08 31.85 -18.46
N LYS A 4 -26.95 31.64 -17.14
CA LYS A 4 -25.65 31.39 -16.50
C LYS A 4 -25.11 29.98 -16.78
N GLU A 5 -25.98 29.03 -17.09
CA GLU A 5 -25.58 27.66 -17.45
C GLU A 5 -25.07 27.60 -18.89
N GLU A 6 -25.71 28.33 -19.80
CA GLU A 6 -25.27 28.45 -21.20
C GLU A 6 -23.91 29.17 -21.32
N GLU A 7 -23.72 30.26 -20.58
CA GLU A 7 -22.42 30.98 -20.53
C GLU A 7 -21.29 30.07 -20.02
N ARG A 8 -21.56 29.24 -19.00
CA ARG A 8 -20.58 28.29 -18.45
C ARG A 8 -20.29 27.14 -19.41
N LEU A 9 -21.31 26.67 -20.14
CA LEU A 9 -21.13 25.66 -21.18
C LEU A 9 -20.22 26.17 -22.28
N GLU A 10 -20.47 27.39 -22.76
CA GLU A 10 -19.63 28.01 -23.79
C GLU A 10 -18.19 28.17 -23.30
N LEU A 11 -17.99 28.62 -22.06
CA LEU A 11 -16.66 28.73 -21.44
C LEU A 11 -15.93 27.38 -21.40
N PHE A 12 -16.60 26.29 -21.01
CA PHE A 12 -15.98 24.97 -20.96
C PHE A 12 -15.64 24.43 -22.36
N LEU A 13 -16.52 24.64 -23.34
CA LEU A 13 -16.26 24.26 -24.73
C LEU A 13 -15.07 25.02 -25.32
N LYS A 14 -14.89 26.31 -24.99
CA LYS A 14 -13.72 27.11 -25.42
C LYS A 14 -12.39 26.56 -24.92
N THR A 15 -12.37 25.83 -23.81
CA THR A 15 -11.16 25.13 -23.35
C THR A 15 -10.83 23.84 -24.11
N GLY A 16 -11.69 23.44 -25.05
CA GLY A 16 -11.53 22.23 -25.85
C GLY A 16 -12.03 20.95 -25.16
N LEU A 17 -12.80 21.06 -24.09
CA LEU A 17 -13.53 19.94 -23.50
C LEU A 17 -14.60 19.43 -24.46
N ASP A 18 -14.80 18.11 -24.47
CA ASP A 18 -15.87 17.52 -25.28
C ASP A 18 -17.25 17.91 -24.72
N GLU A 19 -18.24 18.02 -25.61
CA GLU A 19 -19.57 18.51 -25.26
C GLU A 19 -20.25 17.67 -24.19
N ARG A 20 -20.04 16.35 -24.21
CA ARG A 20 -20.61 15.45 -23.22
C ARG A 20 -20.04 15.72 -21.83
N THR A 21 -18.71 15.84 -21.71
CA THR A 21 -18.03 16.17 -20.45
C THR A 21 -18.40 17.55 -19.96
N ALA A 22 -18.50 18.55 -20.84
CA ALA A 22 -18.90 19.91 -20.48
C ALA A 22 -20.32 19.95 -19.90
N ARG A 23 -21.30 19.30 -20.56
CA ARG A 23 -22.68 19.20 -20.07
C ARG A 23 -22.79 18.44 -18.74
N HIS A 24 -22.09 17.33 -18.61
CA HIS A 24 -22.05 16.57 -17.35
C HIS A 24 -21.43 17.40 -16.21
N THR A 25 -20.43 18.22 -16.52
CA THR A 25 -19.77 19.06 -15.52
C THR A 25 -20.72 20.11 -14.95
N ILE A 26 -21.52 20.75 -15.82
CA ILE A 26 -22.53 21.75 -15.41
C ILE A 26 -23.56 21.19 -14.44
N ALA A 27 -23.93 19.91 -14.60
CA ALA A 27 -24.85 19.24 -13.68
C ALA A 27 -24.28 19.11 -12.25
N ASN A 28 -22.97 19.23 -12.07
CA ASN A 28 -22.31 19.20 -10.76
C ASN A 28 -21.85 20.61 -10.35
N ASN A 29 -22.62 21.26 -9.47
CA ASN A 29 -22.35 22.62 -9.01
C ASN A 29 -20.93 22.82 -8.43
N LYS A 30 -20.40 21.83 -7.69
CA LYS A 30 -19.06 21.93 -7.08
C LYS A 30 -17.98 21.92 -8.15
N VAL A 31 -18.04 20.95 -9.06
CA VAL A 31 -17.04 20.82 -10.15
C VAL A 31 -17.16 22.00 -11.11
N THR A 32 -18.37 22.45 -11.41
CA THR A 32 -18.63 23.66 -12.22
C THR A 32 -17.91 24.87 -11.64
N ASN A 33 -18.15 25.18 -10.36
CA ASN A 33 -17.54 26.34 -9.73
C ASN A 33 -16.01 26.23 -9.68
N ASN A 34 -15.48 25.04 -9.39
CA ASN A 34 -14.04 24.79 -9.38
C ASN A 34 -13.41 24.95 -10.77
N LEU A 35 -14.03 24.41 -11.81
CA LEU A 35 -13.53 24.48 -13.17
C LEU A 35 -13.56 25.93 -13.69
N THR A 36 -14.64 26.66 -13.41
CA THR A 36 -14.72 28.09 -13.72
C THR A 36 -13.59 28.86 -13.03
N ALA A 37 -13.35 28.64 -11.73
CA ALA A 37 -12.26 29.28 -11.02
C ALA A 37 -10.88 28.94 -11.62
N VAL A 38 -10.64 27.67 -11.95
CA VAL A 38 -9.39 27.21 -12.59
C VAL A 38 -9.17 27.87 -13.95
N ILE A 39 -10.22 28.02 -14.77
CA ILE A 39 -10.13 28.67 -16.09
C ILE A 39 -9.78 30.14 -15.96
N HIS A 40 -10.41 30.85 -15.00
CA HIS A 40 -10.10 32.25 -14.74
C HIS A 40 -8.69 32.44 -14.18
N GLU A 41 -8.28 31.61 -13.22
CA GLU A 41 -6.92 31.65 -12.63
C GLU A 41 -5.83 31.31 -13.66
N ALA A 42 -6.12 30.39 -14.58
CA ALA A 42 -5.21 30.05 -15.67
C ALA A 42 -5.18 31.13 -16.78
N GLY A 43 -6.11 32.09 -16.76
CA GLY A 43 -6.18 33.15 -17.78
C GLY A 43 -6.57 32.68 -19.18
N VAL A 44 -7.33 31.57 -19.28
CA VAL A 44 -7.69 30.94 -20.57
C VAL A 44 -9.17 31.07 -20.92
N THR A 45 -9.81 32.16 -20.50
CA THR A 45 -11.24 32.43 -20.77
C THR A 45 -11.57 32.56 -22.25
N GLU A 46 -10.61 33.06 -23.04
CA GLU A 46 -10.70 33.16 -24.50
C GLU A 46 -10.47 31.83 -25.23
N GLY A 47 -10.17 30.77 -24.48
CA GLY A 47 -9.98 29.41 -24.97
C GLY A 47 -8.54 28.91 -24.90
N CYS A 48 -8.40 27.59 -25.02
CA CYS A 48 -7.11 26.91 -25.05
C CYS A 48 -7.20 25.62 -25.86
N ASN A 49 -6.04 24.99 -26.12
CA ASN A 49 -6.04 23.72 -26.83
C ASN A 49 -6.62 22.59 -25.96
N ARG A 50 -7.18 21.57 -26.60
CA ARG A 50 -7.81 20.42 -25.92
C ARG A 50 -6.90 19.69 -24.93
N LYS A 51 -5.58 19.65 -25.16
CA LYS A 51 -4.65 19.00 -24.22
C LYS A 51 -4.58 19.79 -22.91
N ILE A 52 -4.45 21.12 -23.00
CA ILE A 52 -4.46 22.03 -21.86
C ILE A 52 -5.82 21.96 -21.15
N GLY A 53 -6.93 22.05 -21.88
CA GLY A 53 -8.27 21.96 -21.30
C GLY A 53 -8.51 20.67 -20.49
N ASN A 54 -8.06 19.53 -20.98
CA ASN A 54 -8.16 18.26 -20.26
C ASN A 54 -7.32 18.23 -18.98
N LEU A 55 -6.14 18.87 -18.97
CA LEU A 55 -5.32 18.99 -17.76
C LEU A 55 -5.97 19.94 -16.75
N LEU A 56 -6.49 21.08 -17.20
CA LEU A 56 -7.24 22.02 -16.35
C LEU A 56 -8.48 21.38 -15.72
N TYR A 57 -9.20 20.55 -16.49
CA TYR A 57 -10.31 19.76 -15.96
C TYR A 57 -9.89 18.78 -14.87
N THR A 58 -8.73 18.15 -15.05
CA THR A 58 -8.16 17.25 -14.05
C THR A 58 -7.76 18.01 -12.78
N VAL A 59 -7.21 19.23 -12.91
CA VAL A 59 -6.97 20.13 -11.78
C VAL A 59 -8.27 20.47 -11.06
N ALA A 60 -9.32 20.88 -11.77
CA ALA A 60 -10.59 21.26 -11.15
C ALA A 60 -11.25 20.13 -10.33
N THR A 61 -10.97 18.87 -10.68
CA THR A 61 -11.59 17.69 -10.08
C THR A 61 -10.74 17.01 -9.01
N LYS A 62 -9.41 17.04 -9.12
CA LYS A 62 -8.50 16.27 -8.27
C LYS A 62 -7.48 17.07 -7.46
N TYR A 63 -7.44 18.39 -7.62
CA TYR A 63 -6.41 19.19 -6.96
C TYR A 63 -6.48 19.07 -5.43
N PRO A 64 -5.33 18.89 -4.74
CA PRO A 64 -5.28 18.70 -3.29
C PRO A 64 -5.76 19.93 -2.52
N ALA A 65 -6.72 19.75 -1.62
CA ALA A 65 -7.37 20.84 -0.89
C ALA A 65 -6.45 21.56 0.10
N ASN A 66 -5.43 20.87 0.63
CA ASN A 66 -4.44 21.43 1.56
C ASN A 66 -3.38 22.34 0.89
N ALA A 67 -3.31 22.37 -0.44
CA ALA A 67 -2.30 23.11 -1.20
C ALA A 67 -2.89 24.14 -2.17
N LEU A 68 -4.11 24.64 -1.91
CA LEU A 68 -4.83 25.56 -2.81
C LEU A 68 -4.05 26.84 -3.12
N ILE A 69 -3.20 27.31 -2.20
CA ILE A 69 -2.34 28.49 -2.38
C ILE A 69 -1.37 28.34 -3.56
N HIS A 70 -0.98 27.12 -3.92
CA HIS A 70 -0.04 26.85 -5.01
C HIS A 70 -0.73 26.57 -6.36
N ARG A 71 -2.06 26.57 -6.41
CA ARG A 71 -2.82 26.25 -7.63
C ARG A 71 -2.46 27.18 -8.80
N PRO A 72 -2.36 28.52 -8.62
CA PRO A 72 -1.98 29.42 -9.71
C PRO A 72 -0.60 29.09 -10.31
N ALA A 73 0.36 28.67 -9.48
CA ALA A 73 1.68 28.28 -9.96
C ALA A 73 1.57 27.06 -10.89
N LEU A 74 0.90 25.99 -10.46
CA LEU A 74 0.68 24.78 -11.27
C LEU A 74 -0.02 25.10 -12.61
N LEU A 75 -1.04 25.98 -12.57
CA LEU A 75 -1.74 26.40 -13.78
C LEU A 75 -0.81 27.09 -14.77
N GLY A 76 0.11 27.93 -14.29
CA GLY A 76 1.16 28.52 -15.12
C GLY A 76 2.02 27.47 -15.85
N TYR A 77 2.40 26.38 -15.18
CA TYR A 77 3.14 25.27 -15.80
C TYR A 77 2.32 24.52 -16.87
N ILE A 78 1.01 24.40 -16.70
CA ILE A 78 0.12 23.76 -17.69
C ILE A 78 -0.06 24.66 -18.91
N VAL A 79 -0.33 25.96 -18.70
CA VAL A 79 -0.56 26.93 -19.79
C VAL A 79 0.71 27.15 -20.62
N THR A 80 1.88 27.19 -19.98
CA THR A 80 3.19 27.26 -20.65
C THR A 80 3.65 25.92 -21.24
N ALA A 81 2.82 24.88 -21.16
CA ALA A 81 3.12 23.52 -21.63
C ALA A 81 4.41 22.94 -21.05
N LYS A 82 4.82 23.32 -19.83
CA LYS A 82 5.88 22.65 -19.08
C LYS A 82 5.40 21.31 -18.50
N ILE A 83 4.15 21.27 -18.03
CA ILE A 83 3.44 20.03 -17.67
C ILE A 83 2.51 19.67 -18.83
N LYS A 84 2.87 18.58 -19.53
CA LYS A 84 2.24 18.20 -20.80
C LYS A 84 1.39 16.93 -20.68
N THR A 85 1.66 16.10 -19.68
CA THR A 85 1.07 14.76 -19.57
C THR A 85 0.30 14.57 -18.26
N PRO A 86 -0.72 13.70 -18.23
CA PRO A 86 -1.41 13.33 -17.00
C PRO A 86 -0.47 12.74 -15.93
N ALA A 87 0.60 12.05 -16.34
CA ALA A 87 1.57 11.48 -15.41
C ALA A 87 2.33 12.59 -14.64
N GLN A 88 2.77 13.63 -15.35
CA GLN A 88 3.42 14.79 -14.72
C GLN A 88 2.46 15.53 -13.79
N LEU A 89 1.17 15.62 -14.17
CA LEU A 89 0.15 16.26 -13.34
C LEU A 89 -0.15 15.49 -12.06
N GLU A 90 -0.25 14.16 -12.11
CA GLU A 90 -0.45 13.33 -10.92
C GLU A 90 0.78 13.39 -9.99
N ALA A 91 2.00 13.45 -10.54
CA ALA A 91 3.21 13.67 -9.75
C ALA A 91 3.20 15.06 -9.08
N ALA A 92 2.74 16.09 -9.79
CA ALA A 92 2.54 17.43 -9.22
C ALA A 92 1.55 17.41 -8.05
N PHE A 93 0.42 16.71 -8.18
CA PHE A 93 -0.53 16.56 -7.06
C PHE A 93 0.09 15.84 -5.87
N SER A 94 0.87 14.78 -6.11
CA SER A 94 1.55 14.06 -5.04
C SER A 94 2.53 14.97 -4.29
N PHE A 95 3.36 15.73 -5.01
CA PHE A 95 4.31 16.67 -4.41
C PHE A 95 3.59 17.76 -3.59
N LEU A 96 2.55 18.36 -4.17
CA LEU A 96 1.78 19.42 -3.53
C LEU A 96 1.00 18.93 -2.29
N SER A 97 0.51 17.70 -2.33
CA SER A 97 -0.19 17.10 -1.18
C SER A 97 0.76 16.93 0.02
N SER A 98 2.03 16.60 -0.23
CA SER A 98 3.05 16.40 0.81
C SER A 98 3.64 17.71 1.36
N THR A 99 3.65 18.78 0.56
CA THR A 99 4.35 20.03 0.92
C THR A 99 3.51 20.96 1.83
N ALA A 100 2.20 20.71 1.97
CA ALA A 100 1.28 21.57 2.74
C ALA A 100 1.41 23.07 2.38
N SER A 101 0.94 23.97 3.25
CA SER A 101 0.96 25.44 3.07
C SER A 101 2.33 26.09 3.32
N GLU A 102 3.43 25.35 3.15
CA GLU A 102 4.81 25.85 3.28
C GLU A 102 5.31 26.55 2.00
N SER A 103 6.54 27.07 2.02
CA SER A 103 7.13 27.77 0.87
C SER A 103 7.31 26.83 -0.33
N PHE A 104 6.84 27.25 -1.51
CA PHE A 104 6.92 26.47 -2.75
C PHE A 104 8.38 26.30 -3.21
N GLU A 105 8.97 25.14 -2.96
CA GLU A 105 10.31 24.80 -3.46
C GLU A 105 10.29 24.50 -4.97
N LEU A 106 10.52 25.54 -5.78
CA LEU A 106 10.41 25.48 -7.24
C LEU A 106 11.28 24.37 -7.87
N LYS A 107 12.52 24.19 -7.40
CA LYS A 107 13.44 23.17 -7.94
C LYS A 107 12.96 21.75 -7.64
N GLY A 108 12.60 21.47 -6.38
CA GLY A 108 12.06 20.17 -5.99
C GLY A 108 10.77 19.84 -6.73
N PHE A 109 9.92 20.83 -6.96
CA PHE A 109 8.71 20.68 -7.77
C PHE A 109 9.00 20.33 -9.23
N GLU A 110 9.89 21.08 -9.90
CA GLU A 110 10.25 20.82 -11.30
C GLU A 110 10.88 19.43 -11.48
N GLU A 111 11.75 19.01 -10.56
CA GLU A 111 12.36 17.66 -10.55
C GLU A 111 11.32 16.55 -10.33
N ALA A 112 10.46 16.69 -9.32
CA ALA A 112 9.42 15.70 -9.00
C ALA A 112 8.40 15.52 -10.15
N CYS A 113 8.11 16.60 -10.88
CA CYS A 113 7.17 16.58 -11.99
C CYS A 113 7.82 16.24 -13.34
N GLY A 114 9.14 16.04 -13.39
CA GLY A 114 9.86 15.82 -14.64
C GLY A 114 9.71 16.97 -15.64
N VAL A 115 9.69 18.22 -15.14
CA VAL A 115 9.64 19.41 -16.00
C VAL A 115 10.97 19.51 -16.75
N GLY A 116 10.90 19.64 -18.07
CA GLY A 116 12.09 19.69 -18.93
C GLY A 116 12.72 18.32 -19.22
N VAL A 117 12.19 17.22 -18.67
CA VAL A 117 12.64 15.87 -19.02
C VAL A 117 12.01 15.45 -20.34
N GLU A 118 12.84 15.32 -21.37
CA GLU A 118 12.46 14.72 -22.65
C GLU A 118 13.11 13.34 -22.74
N VAL A 119 12.28 12.30 -22.83
CA VAL A 119 12.74 10.93 -22.99
C VAL A 119 12.83 10.64 -24.49
N SER A 120 14.04 10.39 -24.99
CA SER A 120 14.27 10.09 -26.41
C SER A 120 13.70 8.72 -26.80
N GLU A 121 13.39 8.52 -28.09
CA GLU A 121 12.95 7.20 -28.58
C GLU A 121 14.04 6.13 -28.37
N GLU A 122 15.32 6.51 -28.47
CA GLU A 122 16.47 5.63 -28.23
C GLU A 122 16.54 5.15 -26.77
N ASP A 123 16.26 6.05 -25.81
CA ASP A 123 16.20 5.69 -24.39
C ASP A 123 15.06 4.71 -24.10
N ILE A 124 13.90 4.93 -24.74
CA ILE A 124 12.76 4.03 -24.62
C ILE A 124 13.11 2.67 -25.22
N GLU A 125 13.71 2.63 -26.41
CA GLU A 125 14.11 1.39 -27.06
C GLU A 125 15.11 0.59 -26.22
N ARG A 126 16.14 1.26 -25.67
CA ARG A 126 17.10 0.64 -24.76
C ARG A 126 16.41 0.05 -23.53
N SER A 127 15.53 0.81 -22.88
CA SER A 127 14.80 0.35 -21.70
C SER A 127 13.88 -0.83 -22.01
N VAL A 128 13.18 -0.80 -23.16
CA VAL A 128 12.36 -1.92 -23.63
C VAL A 128 13.24 -3.16 -23.87
N ASN A 129 14.38 -3.02 -24.53
CA ASN A 129 15.30 -4.14 -24.78
C ASN A 129 15.79 -4.79 -23.48
N GLU A 130 16.18 -3.99 -22.49
CA GLU A 130 16.63 -4.50 -21.19
C GLU A 130 15.49 -5.22 -20.44
N VAL A 131 14.26 -4.69 -20.49
CA VAL A 131 13.08 -5.33 -19.88
C VAL A 131 12.78 -6.66 -20.57
N PHE A 132 12.92 -6.73 -21.90
CA PHE A 132 12.73 -7.98 -22.64
C PHE A 132 13.80 -9.01 -22.32
N GLU A 133 15.07 -8.63 -22.21
CA GLU A 133 16.13 -9.57 -21.89
C GLU A 133 15.95 -10.15 -20.46
N GLN A 134 15.52 -9.32 -19.51
CA GLN A 134 15.21 -9.77 -18.13
C GLN A 134 14.01 -10.73 -18.06
N ASN A 135 13.04 -10.60 -18.98
CA ASN A 135 11.82 -11.40 -18.98
C ASN A 135 11.80 -12.46 -20.09
N LYS A 136 12.89 -12.64 -20.82
CA LYS A 136 12.98 -13.44 -22.05
C LYS A 136 12.52 -14.88 -21.88
N GLY A 137 12.93 -15.52 -20.77
CA GLY A 137 12.52 -16.90 -20.46
C GLY A 137 11.00 -17.04 -20.36
N SER A 138 10.35 -16.14 -19.63
CA SER A 138 8.89 -16.12 -19.47
C SER A 138 8.17 -15.74 -20.77
N ILE A 139 8.72 -14.80 -21.55
CA ILE A 139 8.15 -14.40 -22.83
C ILE A 139 8.18 -15.56 -23.84
N LEU A 140 9.25 -16.33 -23.90
CA LEU A 140 9.36 -17.49 -24.80
C LEU A 140 8.40 -18.62 -24.39
N GLU A 141 8.24 -18.85 -23.08
CA GLU A 141 7.33 -19.86 -22.54
C GLU A 141 5.86 -19.50 -22.79
N LEU A 142 5.47 -18.26 -22.50
CA LEU A 142 4.08 -17.80 -22.57
C LEU A 142 3.69 -17.25 -23.94
N ARG A 143 4.67 -16.95 -24.80
CA ARG A 143 4.49 -16.29 -26.09
C ARG A 143 3.59 -15.04 -25.98
N TYR A 144 2.56 -14.95 -26.82
CA TYR A 144 1.60 -13.83 -26.82
C TYR A 144 0.62 -13.84 -25.64
N ARG A 145 0.69 -14.85 -24.75
CA ARG A 145 -0.03 -14.86 -23.47
C ARG A 145 0.70 -14.08 -22.37
N THR A 146 1.92 -13.61 -22.63
CA THR A 146 2.66 -12.72 -21.72
C THR A 146 1.86 -11.47 -21.41
N ASN A 147 1.84 -11.07 -20.14
CA ASN A 147 1.15 -9.85 -19.73
C ASN A 147 1.93 -8.61 -20.20
N VAL A 148 1.50 -8.04 -21.34
CA VAL A 148 2.04 -6.79 -21.89
C VAL A 148 1.94 -5.63 -20.89
N GLY A 149 0.93 -5.63 -20.02
CA GLY A 149 0.78 -4.62 -18.96
C GLY A 149 1.92 -4.65 -17.94
N ASP A 150 2.44 -5.83 -17.62
CA ASP A 150 3.56 -5.97 -16.67
C ASP A 150 4.86 -5.46 -17.30
N LEU A 151 5.14 -5.82 -18.56
CA LEU A 151 6.28 -5.30 -19.32
C LEU A 151 6.22 -3.77 -19.40
N PHE A 152 5.04 -3.23 -19.67
CA PHE A 152 4.79 -1.79 -19.67
C PHE A 152 5.08 -1.14 -18.30
N GLY A 153 4.66 -1.80 -17.22
CA GLY A 153 4.94 -1.37 -15.85
C GLY A 153 6.44 -1.31 -15.54
N HIS A 154 7.22 -2.29 -16.01
CA HIS A 154 8.68 -2.28 -15.83
C HIS A 154 9.37 -1.13 -16.57
N VAL A 155 8.96 -0.84 -17.81
CA VAL A 155 9.48 0.30 -18.57
C VAL A 155 9.12 1.62 -17.87
N ARG A 156 7.87 1.75 -17.41
CA ARG A 156 7.39 2.95 -16.71
C ARG A 156 8.12 3.22 -15.40
N LYS A 157 8.58 2.19 -14.67
CA LYS A 157 9.39 2.35 -13.46
C LYS A 157 10.76 2.99 -13.75
N ARG A 158 11.34 2.72 -14.93
CA ARG A 158 12.63 3.27 -15.34
C ARG A 158 12.49 4.64 -16.00
N LEU A 159 11.47 4.80 -16.82
CA LEU A 159 11.18 6.02 -17.58
C LEU A 159 9.74 6.47 -17.31
N PRO A 160 9.47 7.14 -16.17
CA PRO A 160 8.12 7.56 -15.79
C PRO A 160 7.44 8.52 -16.78
N TRP A 161 8.25 9.27 -17.52
CA TRP A 161 7.84 10.33 -18.44
C TRP A 161 7.85 9.92 -19.92
N ALA A 162 8.15 8.65 -20.21
CA ALA A 162 8.15 8.14 -21.59
C ALA A 162 6.75 8.18 -22.23
N ASP A 163 6.68 8.44 -23.53
CA ASP A 163 5.40 8.43 -24.25
C ASP A 163 4.83 6.99 -24.27
N PRO A 164 3.64 6.77 -23.68
CA PRO A 164 3.06 5.44 -23.57
C PRO A 164 2.75 4.80 -24.93
N LYS A 165 2.51 5.60 -25.98
CA LYS A 165 2.26 5.08 -27.34
C LYS A 165 3.53 4.55 -27.97
N ILE A 166 4.66 5.24 -27.75
CA ILE A 166 5.97 4.83 -28.26
C ILE A 166 6.41 3.55 -27.54
N VAL A 167 6.30 3.51 -26.21
CA VAL A 167 6.57 2.31 -25.40
C VAL A 167 5.74 1.12 -25.92
N LYS A 168 4.43 1.31 -26.10
CA LYS A 168 3.56 0.24 -26.61
C LYS A 168 3.99 -0.25 -27.99
N LYS A 169 4.26 0.67 -28.93
CA LYS A 169 4.69 0.35 -30.30
C LYS A 169 5.98 -0.48 -30.29
N LEU A 170 6.95 -0.12 -29.45
CA LEU A 170 8.22 -0.84 -29.33
C LEU A 170 8.06 -2.22 -28.69
N ILE A 171 7.25 -2.33 -27.63
CA ILE A 171 6.93 -3.63 -27.01
C ILE A 171 6.25 -4.55 -28.02
N ASP A 172 5.25 -4.07 -28.75
CA ASP A 172 4.54 -4.86 -29.76
C ASP A 172 5.48 -5.30 -30.90
N ALA A 173 6.38 -4.41 -31.35
CA ALA A 173 7.40 -4.73 -32.36
C ALA A 173 8.41 -5.78 -31.87
N LYS A 174 8.90 -5.65 -30.62
CA LYS A 174 9.85 -6.59 -30.02
C LYS A 174 9.23 -7.96 -29.74
N LEU A 175 7.96 -8.01 -29.35
CA LEU A 175 7.23 -9.28 -29.23
C LEU A 175 7.13 -9.97 -30.59
N TYR A 176 6.82 -9.22 -31.64
CA TYR A 176 6.76 -9.78 -32.99
C TYR A 176 8.13 -10.27 -33.48
N GLU A 177 9.19 -9.51 -33.25
CA GLU A 177 10.57 -9.91 -33.58
C GLU A 177 10.98 -11.22 -32.87
N LEU A 178 10.63 -11.35 -31.58
CA LEU A 178 11.03 -12.50 -30.76
C LEU A 178 10.14 -13.74 -30.99
N LEU A 179 8.83 -13.56 -31.19
CA LEU A 179 7.85 -14.66 -31.21
C LEU A 179 7.34 -15.00 -32.61
N GLY A 180 7.55 -14.13 -33.60
CA GLY A 180 6.98 -14.23 -34.93
C GLY A 180 5.47 -13.99 -34.98
N GLY A 181 4.82 -14.43 -36.06
CA GLY A 181 3.36 -14.33 -36.21
C GLY A 181 2.59 -15.07 -35.12
N ARG A 182 1.37 -14.59 -34.82
CA ARG A 182 0.45 -15.27 -33.90
C ARG A 182 -0.03 -16.59 -34.50
N THR A 183 -0.08 -17.62 -33.67
CA THR A 183 -0.55 -18.96 -34.03
C THR A 183 -1.88 -19.26 -33.35
N ALA A 184 -2.57 -20.33 -33.77
CA ALA A 184 -3.82 -20.76 -33.14
C ALA A 184 -3.63 -21.09 -31.64
N ALA A 185 -2.48 -21.64 -31.25
CA ALA A 185 -2.12 -21.92 -29.86
C ALA A 185 -2.05 -20.65 -29.00
N ASP A 186 -1.69 -19.49 -29.57
CA ASP A 186 -1.65 -18.21 -28.84
C ASP A 186 -3.05 -17.72 -28.43
N ASN A 187 -4.09 -18.14 -29.16
CA ASN A 187 -5.50 -17.78 -28.90
C ASN A 187 -6.24 -18.80 -28.03
N GLU A 188 -5.63 -19.95 -27.76
CA GLU A 188 -6.17 -20.91 -26.81
C GLU A 188 -6.10 -20.33 -25.40
N LYS A 189 -7.27 -20.17 -24.77
CA LYS A 189 -7.34 -19.81 -23.36
C LYS A 189 -6.68 -20.94 -22.56
N PRO A 190 -5.77 -20.66 -21.61
CA PRO A 190 -5.24 -21.67 -20.74
C PRO A 190 -6.39 -22.47 -20.12
N SER A 191 -6.28 -23.80 -20.08
CA SER A 191 -7.18 -24.61 -19.28
C SER A 191 -7.13 -24.06 -17.86
N LYS A 192 -8.25 -23.46 -17.41
CA LYS A 192 -8.35 -22.92 -16.06
C LYS A 192 -8.12 -24.08 -15.08
N GLN A 193 -6.92 -24.20 -14.52
CA GLN A 193 -6.89 -24.44 -13.09
C GLN A 193 -7.62 -23.25 -12.48
N LYS A 194 -8.74 -23.50 -11.79
CA LYS A 194 -9.46 -22.47 -11.04
C LYS A 194 -8.48 -21.82 -10.06
N LYS A 195 -7.80 -20.76 -10.48
CA LYS A 195 -7.53 -19.65 -9.58
C LYS A 195 -8.87 -18.95 -9.45
N GLU A 196 -9.50 -19.13 -8.30
CA GLU A 196 -10.63 -18.29 -7.91
C GLU A 196 -10.20 -16.84 -8.09
N LYS A 197 -11.07 -16.04 -8.72
CA LYS A 197 -10.88 -14.60 -8.73
C LYS A 197 -10.72 -14.18 -7.27
N PRO A 198 -9.70 -13.41 -6.87
CA PRO A 198 -9.74 -12.80 -5.56
C PRO A 198 -11.06 -12.01 -5.52
N ALA A 199 -11.91 -12.31 -4.54
CA ALA A 199 -13.03 -11.45 -4.24
C ALA A 199 -12.46 -10.02 -4.16
N LYS A 200 -13.18 -9.03 -4.70
CA LYS A 200 -12.92 -7.64 -4.33
C LYS A 200 -13.19 -7.55 -2.83
N VAL A 201 -12.16 -7.79 -2.02
CA VAL A 201 -12.14 -7.39 -0.64
C VAL A 201 -11.97 -5.88 -0.72
N GLU A 202 -13.08 -5.15 -0.74
CA GLU A 202 -13.06 -3.79 -0.23
C GLU A 202 -12.64 -3.92 1.23
N VAL A 203 -11.34 -3.73 1.47
CA VAL A 203 -10.81 -3.62 2.81
C VAL A 203 -11.43 -2.34 3.36
N HIS A 204 -12.47 -2.47 4.18
CA HIS A 204 -13.22 -1.34 4.73
C HIS A 204 -12.40 -0.52 5.77
N THR A 205 -11.07 -0.64 5.77
CA THR A 205 -10.20 0.14 6.64
C THR A 205 -8.79 0.14 6.05
N GLU A 206 -8.41 1.25 5.42
CA GLU A 206 -7.00 1.55 5.21
C GLU A 206 -6.39 1.84 6.59
N ILE A 207 -5.54 0.94 7.07
CA ILE A 207 -4.79 1.12 8.31
C ILE A 207 -3.48 1.81 7.93
N PHE A 208 -3.41 3.12 8.17
CA PHE A 208 -2.18 3.88 8.09
C PHE A 208 -1.29 3.47 9.27
N PHE A 209 -0.36 2.54 9.05
CA PHE A 209 0.74 2.38 9.98
C PHE A 209 1.60 3.64 9.92
N SER A 210 1.87 4.21 11.10
CA SER A 210 2.51 5.50 11.35
C SER A 210 3.59 5.95 10.37
N ASP A 211 3.75 7.27 10.22
CA ASP A 211 4.75 8.01 9.42
C ASP A 211 6.23 7.72 9.75
N ARG A 212 6.51 6.72 10.58
CA ARG A 212 7.86 6.23 10.88
C ARG A 212 8.15 5.02 9.99
N PRO A 213 9.41 4.78 9.59
CA PRO A 213 9.75 3.53 8.91
C PRO A 213 9.37 2.37 9.83
N VAL A 214 8.26 1.71 9.51
CA VAL A 214 7.93 0.42 10.09
C VAL A 214 9.15 -0.45 9.77
N LEU A 215 9.83 -0.96 10.79
CA LEU A 215 10.89 -1.93 10.59
C LEU A 215 10.26 -3.06 9.75
N GLN A 216 10.55 -3.10 8.45
CA GLN A 216 10.19 -4.25 7.64
C GLN A 216 11.09 -5.36 8.16
N CYS A 217 10.53 -6.23 9.00
CA CYS A 217 11.20 -7.44 9.43
C CYS A 217 11.46 -8.29 8.18
N CYS A 218 12.60 -8.07 7.53
CA CYS A 218 13.02 -8.85 6.38
C CYS A 218 13.54 -10.19 6.90
N ASN A 219 12.65 -11.18 7.01
CA ASN A 219 13.07 -12.56 7.18
C ASN A 219 14.03 -12.91 6.04
N THR A 220 15.20 -13.47 6.37
CA THR A 220 16.14 -13.92 5.34
C THR A 220 15.50 -15.03 4.50
N LYS A 221 16.05 -15.25 3.31
CA LYS A 221 15.56 -16.30 2.41
C LYS A 221 15.56 -17.67 3.09
N GLU A 222 16.57 -17.95 3.89
CA GLU A 222 16.72 -19.22 4.63
C GLU A 222 15.60 -19.40 5.66
N VAL A 223 15.26 -18.34 6.41
CA VAL A 223 14.16 -18.37 7.39
C VAL A 223 12.81 -18.59 6.70
N LEU A 224 12.60 -17.90 5.58
CA LEU A 224 11.39 -18.07 4.76
C LEU A 224 11.29 -19.48 4.18
N ASP A 225 12.39 -20.04 3.65
CA ASP A 225 12.41 -21.40 3.11
C ASP A 225 12.12 -22.45 4.20
N LYS A 226 12.69 -22.29 5.40
CA LYS A 226 12.37 -23.14 6.57
C LYS A 226 10.90 -23.02 6.97
N HIS A 227 10.36 -21.79 6.97
CA HIS A 227 8.95 -21.54 7.24
C HIS A 227 8.04 -22.22 6.22
N LEU A 228 8.27 -22.03 4.92
CA LEU A 228 7.46 -22.59 3.84
C LEU A 228 7.47 -24.13 3.85
N LYS A 229 8.62 -24.74 4.18
CA LYS A 229 8.73 -26.19 4.40
C LYS A 229 7.88 -26.63 5.59
N ARG A 230 7.99 -25.95 6.74
CA ARG A 230 7.24 -26.29 7.96
C ARG A 230 5.73 -26.14 7.79
N THR A 231 5.27 -25.09 7.12
CA THR A 231 3.84 -24.80 6.95
C THR A 231 3.23 -25.46 5.72
N SER A 232 4.05 -26.11 4.87
CA SER A 232 3.62 -26.62 3.56
C SER A 232 2.87 -25.54 2.75
N ARG A 233 3.28 -24.27 2.90
CA ARG A 233 2.67 -23.09 2.28
C ARG A 233 1.19 -22.86 2.61
N LYS A 234 0.66 -23.46 3.68
CA LYS A 234 -0.69 -23.20 4.17
C LYS A 234 -0.72 -21.94 5.03
N VAL A 235 -1.89 -21.30 5.07
CA VAL A 235 -2.15 -20.17 5.97
C VAL A 235 -2.29 -20.69 7.40
N TYR A 236 -1.62 -20.04 8.35
CA TYR A 236 -1.76 -20.31 9.77
C TYR A 236 -2.17 -19.03 10.50
N THR A 237 -3.31 -19.07 11.19
CA THR A 237 -3.81 -17.99 12.04
C THR A 237 -3.92 -18.46 13.49
N ARG A 238 -4.26 -17.55 14.42
CA ARG A 238 -4.54 -17.89 15.81
C ARG A 238 -5.64 -17.01 16.37
N PHE A 239 -6.49 -17.57 17.22
CA PHE A 239 -7.36 -16.84 18.13
C PHE A 239 -6.79 -16.98 19.55
N PRO A 240 -6.28 -15.89 20.16
CA PRO A 240 -5.61 -15.96 21.45
C PRO A 240 -6.41 -15.29 22.60
N PRO A 241 -7.43 -15.94 23.16
CA PRO A 241 -8.16 -15.39 24.30
C PRO A 241 -7.39 -15.57 25.61
N GLU A 242 -7.51 -14.58 26.50
CA GLU A 242 -7.10 -14.74 27.90
C GLU A 242 -8.16 -15.57 28.66
N PRO A 243 -7.77 -16.61 29.42
CA PRO A 243 -8.71 -17.48 30.15
C PRO A 243 -9.13 -16.88 31.51
N ASN A 244 -9.40 -15.57 31.55
CA ASN A 244 -9.72 -14.83 32.77
C ASN A 244 -11.10 -14.13 32.74
N GLY A 245 -11.86 -14.28 31.66
CA GLY A 245 -13.19 -13.71 31.51
C GLY A 245 -14.01 -14.32 30.37
N TYR A 246 -15.30 -14.00 30.34
CA TYR A 246 -16.20 -14.49 29.30
C TYR A 246 -16.03 -13.70 27.99
N LEU A 247 -16.18 -14.42 26.88
CA LEU A 247 -16.16 -13.81 25.56
C LEU A 247 -17.41 -12.93 25.34
N HIS A 248 -17.20 -11.65 25.04
CA HIS A 248 -18.24 -10.74 24.53
C HIS A 248 -18.27 -10.68 22.99
N ILE A 249 -19.24 -9.97 22.41
CA ILE A 249 -19.47 -9.86 20.95
C ILE A 249 -18.26 -9.40 20.12
N GLY A 250 -17.32 -8.66 20.72
CA GLY A 250 -16.08 -8.27 20.05
C GLY A 250 -15.23 -9.48 19.64
N HIS A 251 -15.25 -10.54 20.46
CA HIS A 251 -14.57 -11.79 20.17
C HIS A 251 -15.19 -12.54 18.99
N ALA A 252 -16.48 -12.34 18.69
CA ALA A 252 -17.10 -12.92 17.50
C ALA A 252 -16.40 -12.41 16.22
N LYS A 253 -16.07 -11.12 16.16
CA LYS A 253 -15.28 -10.55 15.04
C LYS A 253 -13.87 -11.14 15.00
N ALA A 254 -13.20 -11.25 16.15
CA ALA A 254 -11.85 -11.80 16.22
C ALA A 254 -11.79 -13.28 15.75
N MET A 255 -12.78 -14.09 16.16
CA MET A 255 -12.94 -15.47 15.69
C MET A 255 -13.26 -15.52 14.20
N PHE A 256 -14.20 -14.70 13.72
CA PHE A 256 -14.55 -14.65 12.30
C PHE A 256 -13.35 -14.32 11.43
N VAL A 257 -12.51 -13.35 11.83
CA VAL A 257 -11.29 -13.02 11.09
C VAL A 257 -10.29 -14.17 11.15
N SER A 258 -10.01 -14.69 12.35
CA SER A 258 -8.93 -15.67 12.54
C SER A 258 -9.27 -17.03 11.94
N PHE A 259 -10.41 -17.61 12.34
CA PHE A 259 -10.87 -18.90 11.83
C PHE A 259 -11.42 -18.79 10.41
N GLY A 260 -12.13 -17.71 10.07
CA GLY A 260 -12.68 -17.51 8.74
C GLY A 260 -11.60 -17.39 7.67
N LEU A 261 -10.53 -16.63 7.92
CA LEU A 261 -9.40 -16.52 6.98
C LEU A 261 -8.71 -17.86 6.77
N ALA A 262 -8.46 -18.62 7.85
CA ALA A 262 -7.88 -19.95 7.73
C ALA A 262 -8.80 -20.88 6.92
N LYS A 263 -10.11 -20.86 7.18
CA LYS A 263 -11.09 -21.68 6.46
C LYS A 263 -11.16 -21.34 4.97
N GLU A 264 -11.23 -20.05 4.63
CA GLU A 264 -11.29 -19.58 3.24
C GLU A 264 -10.04 -19.95 2.44
N GLN A 265 -8.86 -19.90 3.08
CA GLN A 265 -7.58 -20.18 2.42
C GLN A 265 -7.13 -21.65 2.54
N GLY A 266 -7.98 -22.55 3.03
CA GLY A 266 -7.62 -23.97 3.24
C GLY A 266 -6.48 -24.18 4.24
N GLY A 267 -6.33 -23.25 5.17
CA GLY A 267 -5.31 -23.20 6.21
C GLY A 267 -5.76 -23.78 7.57
N CYS A 268 -5.05 -23.38 8.62
CA CYS A 268 -5.23 -23.87 9.99
C CYS A 268 -5.30 -22.69 10.97
N CYS A 269 -6.23 -22.73 11.92
CA CYS A 269 -6.30 -21.74 13.00
C CYS A 269 -6.03 -22.42 14.35
N TYR A 270 -5.08 -21.90 15.11
CA TYR A 270 -4.84 -22.29 16.49
C TYR A 270 -5.85 -21.60 17.42
N LEU A 271 -6.37 -22.34 18.40
CA LEU A 271 -6.91 -21.72 19.62
C LEU A 271 -5.76 -21.69 20.62
N ARG A 272 -5.23 -20.51 20.93
CA ARG A 272 -4.04 -20.38 21.78
C ARG A 272 -4.34 -19.57 23.02
N TYR A 273 -4.57 -20.23 24.15
CA TYR A 273 -4.81 -19.52 25.40
C TYR A 273 -3.62 -18.63 25.76
N ASP A 274 -3.92 -17.39 26.13
CA ASP A 274 -2.94 -16.44 26.65
C ASP A 274 -2.90 -16.55 28.18
N ASP A 275 -2.23 -17.60 28.65
CA ASP A 275 -2.12 -18.01 30.05
C ASP A 275 -0.84 -17.49 30.73
N THR A 276 -0.38 -16.29 30.33
CA THR A 276 0.82 -15.68 30.93
C THR A 276 0.64 -15.28 32.39
N ASN A 277 -0.61 -15.24 32.90
CA ASN A 277 -0.93 -14.94 34.29
C ASN A 277 -1.59 -16.15 34.98
N PRO A 278 -0.84 -16.93 35.77
CA PRO A 278 -1.35 -18.14 36.44
C PRO A 278 -2.51 -17.89 37.41
N GLU A 279 -2.59 -16.72 38.04
CA GLU A 279 -3.63 -16.40 39.03
C GLU A 279 -4.98 -16.05 38.39
N ALA A 280 -4.95 -15.65 37.12
CA ALA A 280 -6.14 -15.22 36.40
C ALA A 280 -6.83 -16.37 35.67
N GLU A 281 -6.17 -17.51 35.52
CA GLU A 281 -6.68 -18.69 34.81
C GLU A 281 -7.74 -19.41 35.64
N LYS A 282 -8.95 -19.58 35.06
CA LYS A 282 -9.97 -20.46 35.63
C LYS A 282 -10.47 -21.43 34.59
N LYS A 283 -10.58 -22.70 34.99
CA LYS A 283 -11.12 -23.77 34.15
C LYS A 283 -12.50 -23.42 33.55
N GLU A 284 -13.35 -22.76 34.33
CA GLU A 284 -14.66 -22.29 33.87
C GLU A 284 -14.58 -21.42 32.61
N TYR A 285 -13.59 -20.51 32.54
CA TYR A 285 -13.43 -19.63 31.37
C TYR A 285 -12.87 -20.39 30.18
N ILE A 286 -11.97 -21.34 30.41
CA ILE A 286 -11.44 -22.23 29.36
C ILE A 286 -12.58 -23.02 28.73
N ASP A 287 -13.37 -23.72 29.55
CA ASP A 287 -14.49 -24.55 29.12
C ASP A 287 -15.52 -23.72 28.34
N HIS A 288 -15.86 -22.53 28.84
CA HIS A 288 -16.79 -21.62 28.15
C HIS A 288 -16.22 -21.07 26.83
N ILE A 289 -14.92 -20.78 26.75
CA ILE A 289 -14.29 -20.34 25.50
C ILE A 289 -14.38 -21.44 24.44
N GLU A 290 -14.12 -22.70 24.80
CA GLU A 290 -14.25 -23.83 23.87
C GLU A 290 -15.69 -24.02 23.40
N GLU A 291 -16.66 -23.95 24.33
CA GLU A 291 -18.09 -24.02 24.02
C GLU A 291 -18.49 -22.94 23.00
N ILE A 292 -18.08 -21.69 23.21
CA ILE A 292 -18.43 -20.59 22.29
C ILE A 292 -17.74 -20.74 20.92
N VAL A 293 -16.50 -21.22 20.89
CA VAL A 293 -15.79 -21.49 19.62
C VAL A 293 -16.55 -22.56 18.82
N GLU A 294 -16.98 -23.64 19.47
CA GLU A 294 -17.77 -24.70 18.85
C GLU A 294 -19.16 -24.22 18.44
N TRP A 295 -19.85 -23.48 19.32
CA TRP A 295 -21.17 -22.91 19.06
C TRP A 295 -21.19 -21.98 17.84
N MET A 296 -20.11 -21.22 17.63
CA MET A 296 -19.91 -20.37 16.46
C MET A 296 -19.55 -21.16 15.18
N GLY A 297 -19.45 -22.48 15.26
CA GLY A 297 -19.17 -23.37 14.13
C GLY A 297 -17.70 -23.43 13.72
N TRP A 298 -16.79 -23.04 14.62
CA TRP A 298 -15.35 -23.12 14.38
C TRP A 298 -14.76 -24.40 14.98
N LYS A 299 -13.71 -24.91 14.33
CA LYS A 299 -12.94 -26.05 14.83
C LYS A 299 -11.45 -25.68 14.85
N PRO A 300 -10.81 -25.62 16.02
CA PRO A 300 -9.38 -25.36 16.08
C PRO A 300 -8.58 -26.51 15.45
N PHE A 301 -7.51 -26.16 14.74
CA PHE A 301 -6.54 -27.12 14.24
C PHE A 301 -5.77 -27.79 15.39
N LYS A 302 -5.38 -26.98 16.37
CA LYS A 302 -4.73 -27.40 17.61
C LYS A 302 -5.05 -26.38 18.70
N ILE A 303 -5.25 -26.88 19.92
CA ILE A 303 -5.31 -26.07 21.14
C ILE A 303 -3.91 -26.04 21.73
N THR A 304 -3.44 -24.86 22.09
CA THR A 304 -2.10 -24.63 22.66
C THR A 304 -2.19 -23.57 23.75
N TYR A 305 -1.18 -23.52 24.60
CA TYR A 305 -1.05 -22.54 25.66
C TYR A 305 0.20 -21.70 25.40
N THR A 306 0.25 -20.49 25.94
CA THR A 306 1.46 -19.67 25.88
C THR A 306 2.53 -20.25 26.81
N SER A 307 2.10 -20.85 27.93
CA SER A 307 2.96 -21.61 28.85
C SER A 307 3.70 -22.78 28.21
N ASP A 308 3.13 -23.42 27.17
CA ASP A 308 3.81 -24.46 26.37
C ASP A 308 5.18 -23.99 25.82
N TYR A 309 5.37 -22.67 25.69
CA TYR A 309 6.54 -22.05 25.08
C TYR A 309 7.37 -21.21 26.07
N PHE A 310 7.12 -21.26 27.38
CA PHE A 310 7.85 -20.41 28.35
C PHE A 310 9.37 -20.63 28.31
N GLN A 311 9.82 -21.87 28.14
CA GLN A 311 11.25 -22.15 28.00
C GLN A 311 11.85 -21.49 26.75
N GLU A 312 11.20 -21.62 25.59
CA GLU A 312 11.64 -20.96 24.35
C GLU A 312 11.60 -19.43 24.48
N LEU A 313 10.58 -18.88 25.14
CA LEU A 313 10.46 -17.44 25.39
C LEU A 313 11.55 -16.92 26.34
N TYR A 314 11.91 -17.70 27.37
CA TYR A 314 13.02 -17.38 28.26
C TYR A 314 14.34 -17.36 27.51
N GLU A 315 14.63 -18.39 26.71
CA GLU A 315 15.85 -18.46 25.89
C GLU A 315 15.95 -17.29 24.90
N LEU A 316 14.83 -16.90 24.28
CA LEU A 316 14.76 -15.73 23.43
C LEU A 316 14.97 -14.42 24.21
N ALA A 317 14.49 -14.31 25.44
CA ALA A 317 14.74 -13.16 26.31
C ALA A 317 16.23 -13.06 26.69
N VAL A 318 16.86 -14.18 27.03
CA VAL A 318 18.32 -14.25 27.27
C VAL A 318 19.10 -13.81 26.03
N GLU A 319 18.73 -14.28 24.84
CA GLU A 319 19.34 -13.86 23.58
C GLU A 319 19.17 -12.34 23.34
N LEU A 320 18.01 -11.77 23.66
CA LEU A 320 17.79 -10.32 23.57
C LEU A 320 18.73 -9.55 24.51
N ILE A 321 18.96 -10.03 25.73
CA ILE A 321 19.92 -9.41 26.66
C ILE A 321 21.34 -9.52 26.11
N GLN A 322 21.75 -10.70 25.63
CA GLN A 322 23.08 -10.93 25.05
C GLN A 322 23.37 -10.04 23.83
N ARG A 323 22.34 -9.71 23.05
CA ARG A 323 22.43 -8.78 21.90
C ARG A 323 22.33 -7.31 22.28
N GLY A 324 22.18 -6.98 23.56
CA GLY A 324 22.03 -5.59 24.03
C GLY A 324 20.68 -4.96 23.67
N HIS A 325 19.65 -5.77 23.46
CA HIS A 325 18.30 -5.32 23.12
C HIS A 325 17.30 -5.43 24.28
N ALA A 326 17.72 -6.02 25.41
CA ALA A 326 16.96 -6.07 26.66
C ALA A 326 17.90 -5.84 27.85
N TYR A 327 17.33 -5.36 28.96
CA TYR A 327 18.02 -5.12 30.23
C TYR A 327 17.05 -5.38 31.39
N VAL A 328 17.57 -5.69 32.58
CA VAL A 328 16.75 -5.78 33.81
C VAL A 328 16.53 -4.37 34.35
N ASP A 329 15.31 -4.02 34.72
CA ASP A 329 14.94 -2.71 35.26
C ASP A 329 14.49 -2.85 36.72
N HIS A 330 14.79 -1.85 37.56
CA HIS A 330 14.33 -1.81 38.96
C HIS A 330 13.49 -0.56 39.26
N GLN A 331 13.04 0.17 38.23
CA GLN A 331 12.06 1.23 38.40
C GLN A 331 10.76 0.70 39.01
N THR A 332 10.15 1.47 39.90
CA THR A 332 8.76 1.20 40.32
C THR A 332 7.78 1.53 39.18
N PRO A 333 6.54 1.01 39.21
CA PRO A 333 5.52 1.34 38.20
C PRO A 333 5.29 2.86 38.04
N GLU A 334 5.36 3.61 39.14
CA GLU A 334 5.23 5.07 39.16
C GLU A 334 6.41 5.75 38.44
N GLU A 335 7.63 5.30 38.70
CA GLU A 335 8.84 5.82 38.06
C GLU A 335 8.86 5.52 36.56
N ILE A 336 8.47 4.30 36.16
CA ILE A 336 8.35 3.92 34.74
C ILE A 336 7.38 4.87 34.03
N LYS A 337 6.23 5.16 34.66
CA LYS A 337 5.22 6.06 34.09
C LYS A 337 5.78 7.47 33.93
N GLU A 338 6.39 8.02 34.97
CA GLU A 338 6.96 9.36 34.95
C GLU A 338 8.05 9.50 33.88
N TYR A 339 8.96 8.53 33.77
CA TYR A 339 10.05 8.56 32.80
C TYR A 339 9.54 8.47 31.37
N ARG A 340 8.53 7.64 31.10
CA ARG A 340 7.88 7.55 29.78
C ARG A 340 7.21 8.87 29.39
N GLU A 341 6.51 9.53 30.31
CA GLU A 341 5.88 10.83 30.06
C GLU A 341 6.93 11.91 29.75
N LYS A 342 8.06 11.89 30.47
CA LYS A 342 9.21 12.79 30.23
C LYS A 342 10.11 12.37 29.07
N LYS A 343 9.85 11.22 28.42
CA LYS A 343 10.68 10.62 27.37
C LYS A 343 12.14 10.43 27.79
N MET A 344 12.37 10.08 29.05
CA MET A 344 13.69 9.81 29.61
C MET A 344 14.00 8.31 29.56
N ASN A 345 15.27 7.97 29.37
CA ASN A 345 15.74 6.59 29.48
C ASN A 345 15.70 6.14 30.95
N SER A 346 15.36 4.87 31.18
CA SER A 346 15.55 4.24 32.49
C SER A 346 17.01 4.37 32.94
N PRO A 347 17.28 4.66 34.23
CA PRO A 347 18.64 4.67 34.77
C PRO A 347 19.40 3.35 34.58
N TRP A 348 18.68 2.23 34.42
CA TRP A 348 19.23 0.90 34.25
C TRP A 348 19.42 0.48 32.79
N ARG A 349 18.98 1.31 31.83
CA ARG A 349 18.95 0.96 30.39
C ARG A 349 20.32 0.58 29.84
N ASP A 350 21.36 1.29 30.26
CA ASP A 350 22.73 1.15 29.75
C ASP A 350 23.61 0.27 30.66
N ARG A 351 23.01 -0.50 31.57
CA ARG A 351 23.75 -1.40 32.45
C ARG A 351 24.46 -2.50 31.66
N PRO A 352 25.60 -3.04 32.14
CA PRO A 352 26.33 -4.08 31.43
C PRO A 352 25.46 -5.32 31.16
N ILE A 353 25.65 -5.91 29.98
CA ILE A 353 24.95 -7.15 29.56
C ILE A 353 25.12 -8.26 30.60
N ALA A 354 26.35 -8.46 31.10
CA ALA A 354 26.65 -9.48 32.10
C ALA A 354 25.90 -9.26 33.43
N GLU A 355 25.63 -8.01 33.80
CA GLU A 355 24.85 -7.68 34.99
C GLU A 355 23.37 -8.02 34.77
N SER A 356 22.80 -7.64 33.62
CA SER A 356 21.41 -7.98 33.28
C SER A 356 21.20 -9.50 33.20
N LEU A 357 22.13 -10.25 32.61
CA LEU A 357 22.05 -11.72 32.55
C LEU A 357 22.04 -12.33 33.94
N LYS A 358 22.94 -11.87 34.81
CA LYS A 358 23.00 -12.34 36.19
C LYS A 358 21.67 -12.08 36.90
N LEU A 359 21.18 -10.85 36.87
CA LEU A 359 19.92 -10.50 37.54
C LEU A 359 18.74 -11.30 36.99
N PHE A 360 18.66 -11.47 35.66
CA PHE A 360 17.60 -12.23 35.02
C PHE A 360 17.66 -13.75 35.29
N GLU A 361 18.81 -14.30 35.66
CA GLU A 361 18.96 -15.72 36.03
C GLU A 361 18.70 -15.96 37.54
N PHE A 362 19.00 -14.98 38.40
CA PHE A 362 18.84 -15.11 39.86
C PHE A 362 17.49 -14.61 40.41
N GLU A 363 16.74 -13.80 39.65
CA GLU A 363 15.45 -13.24 40.08
C GLU A 363 14.23 -13.89 39.40
N THR A 364 14.43 -14.83 38.47
CA THR A 364 13.40 -15.72 37.90
C THR A 364 13.43 -17.08 38.56
#